data_AF-A0AAJ7E502-F1
#
_entry.id   AF-A0AAJ7E502-F1
#
_cell.length_a   1.000
_cell.length_b   1.000
_cell.length_c   1.000
_cell.angle_alpha   90.00
_cell.angle_beta   90.00
_cell.angle_gamma   90.00
#
_symmetry.space_group_name_H-M   'P 1'
#
loop_
_entity.id
_entity.type
_entity.pdbx_description
1 polymer ?
#
loop_
_entity_poly.entity_id
_entity_poly.type
_entity_poly.pdbx_seq_one_letter_code
_entity_poly.pdbx_strand_id
1 'polypeptide(L)'
;LVDFKNKKTVFYIGGFFDSAYFPFSQAIGTVYSKRGYNVLLSETFQFLTYIYPKSVRLSKVIGDKIGELLVNLQHLGLKANDLEIVGMSIGAHIAGYASK
;
A
#
# COMPACT_ATOMS: atom_id res chain seq x y z
N LEU A 1 4.57 14.56 -10.19
CA LEU A 1 5.74 14.06 -9.44
C LEU A 1 5.35 13.84 -7.99
N VAL A 2 5.93 12.81 -7.36
CA VAL A 2 5.77 12.54 -5.93
C VAL A 2 6.54 13.59 -5.12
N ASP A 3 5.91 14.15 -4.10
CA ASP A 3 6.51 15.14 -3.20
C ASP A 3 6.17 14.77 -1.75
N PHE A 4 7.06 14.00 -1.12
CA PHE A 4 6.85 13.52 0.24
C PHE A 4 6.99 14.60 1.32
N LYS A 5 7.58 15.75 1.01
CA LYS A 5 7.83 16.81 2.00
C LYS A 5 6.60 17.69 2.22
N ASN A 6 5.84 17.92 1.16
CA ASN A 6 4.75 18.92 1.17
C ASN A 6 3.37 18.33 0.89
N LYS A 7 3.25 17.04 0.57
CA LYS A 7 1.96 16.38 0.30
C LYS A 7 1.76 15.15 1.17
N LYS A 8 0.51 14.98 1.62
CA LYS A 8 0.05 13.72 2.20
C LYS A 8 0.22 12.58 1.20
N THR A 9 0.46 11.38 1.70
CA THR A 9 0.67 10.19 0.91
C THR A 9 -0.35 9.14 1.31
N VAL A 10 -1.01 8.54 0.33
CA VAL A 10 -1.77 7.31 0.54
C VAL A 10 -0.98 6.13 -0.01
N PHE A 11 -0.90 5.04 0.75
CA PHE A 11 -0.50 3.74 0.25
C PHE A 11 -1.72 2.81 0.29
N TYR A 12 -2.29 2.56 -0.89
CA TYR A 12 -3.35 1.56 -1.05
C TYR A 12 -2.74 0.17 -1.25
N ILE A 13 -3.16 -0.77 -0.41
CA ILE A 13 -2.73 -2.17 -0.42
C ILE A 13 -3.91 -3.05 -0.83
N GLY A 14 -3.80 -3.60 -2.04
CA GLY A 14 -4.80 -4.47 -2.64
C GLY A 14 -4.94 -5.81 -1.93
N GLY A 15 -6.09 -6.44 -2.13
CA GLY A 15 -6.45 -7.73 -1.52
C GLY A 15 -6.22 -8.94 -2.43
N PHE A 16 -6.97 -10.01 -2.16
CA PHE A 16 -7.04 -11.17 -3.04
C PHE A 16 -7.54 -10.74 -4.43
N PHE A 17 -6.83 -11.16 -5.48
CA PHE A 17 -7.19 -10.88 -6.87
C PHE A 17 -7.26 -9.39 -7.24
N ASP A 18 -6.48 -8.54 -6.55
CA ASP A 18 -6.35 -7.11 -6.85
C ASP A 18 -4.93 -6.78 -7.33
N SER A 19 -4.83 -5.81 -8.23
CA SER A 19 -3.58 -5.36 -8.85
C SER A 19 -3.62 -3.85 -8.99
N ALA A 20 -2.45 -3.21 -8.91
CA ALA A 20 -2.31 -1.77 -9.13
C ALA A 20 -2.85 -1.36 -10.51
N TYR A 21 -2.89 -2.26 -11.49
CA TYR A 21 -3.35 -1.97 -12.85
C TYR A 21 -4.86 -2.18 -13.07
N PHE A 22 -5.57 -2.76 -12.10
CA PHE A 22 -7.00 -3.04 -12.24
C PHE A 22 -7.87 -1.81 -11.95
N PRO A 23 -9.09 -1.75 -12.51
CA PRO A 23 -9.94 -0.57 -12.41
C PRO A 23 -10.25 -0.13 -10.98
N PHE A 24 -10.38 -1.08 -10.04
CA PHE A 24 -10.67 -0.76 -8.63
C PHE A 24 -9.52 0.00 -7.97
N SER A 25 -8.31 -0.55 -8.02
CA SER A 25 -7.09 0.12 -7.52
C SER A 25 -6.85 1.47 -8.18
N GLN A 26 -7.03 1.55 -9.50
CA GLN A 26 -6.90 2.80 -10.26
C GLN A 26 -7.96 3.85 -9.88
N ALA A 27 -9.19 3.43 -9.59
CA ALA A 27 -10.24 4.33 -9.12
C ALA A 27 -9.90 4.95 -7.76
N ILE A 28 -9.44 4.13 -6.80
CA ILE A 28 -8.97 4.62 -5.49
C ILE A 28 -7.81 5.61 -5.68
N GLY A 29 -6.81 5.24 -6.46
CA GLY A 29 -5.66 6.11 -6.74
C GLY A 29 -6.08 7.44 -7.39
N THR A 30 -7.01 7.40 -8.34
CA THR A 30 -7.53 8.61 -9.00
C THR A 30 -8.23 9.53 -8.01
N VAL A 31 -9.04 9.00 -7.09
CA VAL A 31 -9.75 9.80 -6.09
C VAL A 31 -8.77 10.50 -5.15
N TYR A 32 -7.75 9.81 -4.66
CA TYR A 32 -6.73 10.42 -3.80
C TYR A 32 -5.85 11.43 -4.54
N SER A 33 -5.46 11.12 -5.79
CA SER A 33 -4.69 12.04 -6.63
C SER A 33 -5.43 13.36 -6.83
N LYS A 34 -6.75 13.31 -7.11
CA LYS A 34 -7.60 14.51 -7.21
C LYS A 34 -7.68 15.34 -5.92
N ARG A 35 -7.42 14.73 -4.76
CA ARG A 35 -7.33 15.41 -3.46
C ARG A 35 -5.93 15.97 -3.16
N GLY A 36 -4.99 15.83 -4.10
CA GLY A 36 -3.63 16.36 -3.97
C GLY A 36 -2.64 15.43 -3.25
N TYR A 37 -2.98 14.16 -3.03
CA TYR A 37 -2.09 13.20 -2.38
C TYR A 37 -1.00 12.69 -3.34
N ASN A 38 0.14 12.30 -2.78
CA ASN A 38 0.97 11.27 -3.42
C ASN A 38 0.24 9.92 -3.32
N VAL A 39 0.25 9.15 -4.40
CA VAL A 39 -0.47 7.87 -4.46
C VAL A 39 0.53 6.76 -4.71
N LEU A 40 0.56 5.80 -3.78
CA LEU A 40 1.26 4.52 -3.91
C LEU A 40 0.20 3.42 -3.99
N LEU A 41 0.26 2.60 -5.04
CA LEU A 41 -0.60 1.42 -5.21
C LEU A 41 0.28 0.17 -5.12
N SER A 42 -0.10 -0.79 -4.29
CA SER A 42 0.65 -2.04 -4.15
C SER A 42 0.46 -2.93 -5.38
N GLU A 43 1.55 -3.50 -5.89
CA GLU A 43 1.47 -4.62 -6.82
C GLU A 43 1.85 -5.91 -6.10
N THR A 44 0.84 -6.65 -5.64
CA THR A 44 0.98 -7.88 -4.86
C THR A 44 0.20 -9.05 -5.48
N PHE A 45 -0.37 -8.88 -6.68
CA PHE A 45 -1.30 -9.83 -7.29
C PHE A 45 -0.71 -11.24 -7.39
N GLN A 46 0.54 -11.33 -7.86
CA GLN A 46 1.24 -12.61 -8.04
C GLN A 46 1.47 -13.37 -6.73
N PHE A 47 1.46 -12.70 -5.58
CA PHE A 47 1.65 -13.33 -4.27
C PHE A 47 0.35 -13.74 -3.60
N LEU A 48 -0.77 -13.13 -3.97
CA LEU A 48 -2.04 -13.27 -3.26
C LEU A 48 -3.05 -14.16 -3.99
N THR A 49 -2.78 -14.58 -5.23
CA THR A 49 -3.64 -15.46 -6.02
C THR A 49 -3.48 -16.97 -5.72
N TYR A 50 -2.65 -17.32 -4.73
CA TYR A 50 -2.55 -18.70 -4.25
C TYR A 50 -3.73 -19.10 -3.34
N ILE A 51 -3.78 -20.38 -2.97
CA ILE A 51 -4.70 -20.88 -1.94
C ILE A 51 -4.60 -20.05 -0.66
N TYR A 52 -5.75 -19.79 -0.02
CA TYR A 52 -5.88 -18.84 1.08
C TYR A 52 -4.83 -19.00 2.20
N PRO A 53 -4.52 -20.22 2.71
CA PRO A 53 -3.51 -20.38 3.76
C PRO A 53 -2.11 -19.92 3.34
N LYS A 54 -1.75 -20.06 2.06
CA LYS A 54 -0.47 -19.59 1.54
C LYS A 54 -0.45 -18.06 1.47
N SER A 55 -1.50 -17.45 0.93
CA SER A 55 -1.63 -15.99 0.84
C SER A 55 -1.59 -15.33 2.23
N VAL A 56 -2.24 -15.91 3.23
CA VAL A 56 -2.20 -15.44 4.64
C VAL A 56 -0.78 -15.45 5.19
N ARG A 57 0.00 -16.52 4.98
CA ARG A 57 1.40 -16.56 5.46
C ARG A 57 2.29 -15.51 4.77
N LEU A 58 2.05 -15.27 3.48
CA LEU A 58 2.79 -14.26 2.72
C LEU A 58 2.44 -12.83 3.18
N SER A 59 1.25 -12.58 3.73
CA SER A 59 0.84 -11.24 4.17
C SER A 59 1.80 -10.60 5.17
N LYS A 60 2.38 -11.38 6.09
CA LYS A 60 3.37 -10.88 7.04
C LYS A 60 4.64 -10.43 6.33
N VAL A 61 5.20 -11.28 5.46
CA VAL A 61 6.44 -11.00 4.73
C VAL A 61 6.28 -9.76 3.84
N ILE A 62 5.14 -9.63 3.17
CA ILE A 62 4.83 -8.46 2.35
C ILE A 62 4.73 -7.21 3.23
N GLY A 63 4.04 -7.30 4.38
CA GLY A 63 3.92 -6.20 5.32
C GLY A 63 5.28 -5.73 5.86
N ASP A 64 6.14 -6.66 6.28
CA ASP A 64 7.50 -6.36 6.74
C ASP A 64 8.29 -5.59 5.65
N LYS A 65 8.20 -6.03 4.39
CA LYS A 65 8.87 -5.37 3.25
C LYS A 65 8.29 -3.99 2.92
N ILE A 66 6.99 -3.81 3.07
CA ILE A 66 6.36 -2.49 2.94
C ILE A 66 6.80 -1.57 4.08
N GLY A 67 6.90 -2.07 5.31
CA GLY A 67 7.43 -1.32 6.46
C GLY A 67 8.86 -0.82 6.20
N GLU A 68 9.75 -1.70 5.72
CA GLU A 68 11.12 -1.33 5.32
C GLU A 68 11.12 -0.22 4.25
N LEU A 69 10.25 -0.34 3.23
CA LEU A 69 10.09 0.70 2.20
C LEU A 69 9.64 2.02 2.82
N LEU A 70 8.64 2.02 3.70
CA LEU A 70 8.11 3.23 4.33
C LEU A 70 9.17 3.95 5.17
N VAL A 71 10.00 3.20 5.91
CA VAL A 71 11.15 3.75 6.65
C VAL A 71 12.13 4.41 5.67
N ASN A 72 12.47 3.75 4.57
CA ASN A 72 13.36 4.32 3.57
C ASN A 72 12.81 5.61 2.93
N LEU A 73 11.48 5.69 2.72
CA LEU A 73 10.84 6.90 2.19
C LEU A 73 10.89 8.08 3.17
N GLN A 74 11.11 7.86 4.48
CA GLN A 74 11.33 8.95 5.43
C GLN A 74 12.59 9.76 5.11
N HIS A 75 13.64 9.11 4.55
CA HIS A 75 14.83 9.82 4.07
C HIS A 75 14.54 10.76 2.90
N LEU A 76 13.44 10.52 2.18
CA LEU A 76 12.94 11.39 1.11
C LEU A 76 11.95 12.45 1.62
N GLY A 77 11.64 12.45 2.91
CA GLY A 77 10.80 13.43 3.58
C GLY A 77 9.41 12.94 3.96
N LEU A 78 9.06 11.68 3.73
CA LEU A 78 7.78 11.12 4.17
C LEU A 78 7.69 11.17 5.70
N LYS A 79 6.57 11.69 6.22
CA LYS A 79 6.30 11.72 7.66
C LYS A 79 5.14 10.78 7.98
N ALA A 80 5.23 10.09 9.13
CA ALA A 80 4.17 9.18 9.57
C ALA A 80 2.79 9.87 9.69
N ASN A 81 2.75 11.11 10.18
CA ASN A 81 1.50 11.88 10.31
C ASN A 81 0.88 12.30 8.97
N ASP A 82 1.66 12.25 7.88
CA ASP A 82 1.23 12.57 6.52
C ASP A 82 0.99 11.31 5.68
N LEU A 83 1.11 10.11 6.28
CA LEU A 83 0.91 8.83 5.64
C LEU A 83 -0.43 8.20 6.04
N GLU A 84 -1.25 7.87 5.04
CA GLU A 84 -2.43 7.03 5.19
C GLU A 84 -2.16 5.66 4.54
N ILE A 85 -2.44 4.57 5.26
CA ILE A 85 -2.35 3.22 4.70
C ILE A 85 -3.77 2.65 4.61
N VAL A 86 -4.21 2.32 3.40
CA VAL A 86 -5.54 1.78 3.13
C VAL A 86 -5.40 0.36 2.63
N GLY A 87 -5.78 -0.62 3.44
CA GLY A 87 -5.75 -2.03 3.05
C GLY A 87 -7.14 -2.60 2.79
N MET A 88 -7.33 -3.32 1.69
CA MET A 88 -8.58 -4.04 1.39
C MET A 88 -8.42 -5.54 1.60
N SER A 89 -9.36 -6.19 2.30
CA SER A 89 -9.36 -7.64 2.52
C SER A 89 -8.04 -8.09 3.20
N ILE A 90 -7.30 -9.06 2.64
CA ILE A 90 -5.96 -9.44 3.13
C ILE A 90 -4.96 -8.27 3.15
N GLY A 91 -5.15 -7.26 2.30
CA GLY A 91 -4.38 -6.02 2.32
C GLY A 91 -4.50 -5.24 3.61
N ALA A 92 -5.61 -5.35 4.36
CA ALA A 92 -5.76 -4.74 5.69
C ALA A 92 -4.83 -5.38 6.72
N HIS A 93 -4.63 -6.70 6.64
CA HIS A 93 -3.65 -7.39 7.49
C HIS A 93 -2.22 -7.01 7.11
N ILE A 94 -1.92 -6.92 5.81
CA ILE A 94 -0.63 -6.44 5.30
C ILE A 94 -0.33 -5.03 5.82
N ALA A 95 -1.30 -4.12 5.75
CA ALA A 95 -1.19 -2.77 6.32
C ALA A 95 -0.89 -2.79 7.82
N GLY A 96 -1.56 -3.68 8.57
CA GLY A 96 -1.31 -3.88 9.99
C GLY A 96 0.11 -4.37 10.28
N TYR A 97 0.67 -5.26 9.47
CA TYR A 97 2.06 -5.71 9.60
C TYR A 97 3.07 -4.61 9.22
N ALA A 98 2.79 -3.84 8.18
CA ALA A 98 3.64 -2.73 7.74
C ALA A 98 3.72 -1.58 8.76
N SER A 99 2.74 -1.48 9.66
CA SER A 99 2.64 -0.40 10.66
C SER A 99 3.18 -0.78 12.04
N LYS A 100 3.63 -2.04 12.23
CA LYS A 100 4.21 -2.53 13.48
C LYS A 100 5.71 -2.26 13.54
#